data_AF-A0ABD5ZLW9-F1
#
_entry.id   AF-A0ABD5ZLW9-F1
#
_cell.length_a   1.000
_cell.length_b   1.000
_cell.length_c   1.000
_cell.angle_alpha   90.00
_cell.angle_beta   90.00
_cell.angle_gamma   90.00
#
_symmetry.space_group_name_H-M   'P 1'
#
loop_
_entity.id
_entity.type
_entity.pdbx_description
1 polymer ?
#
loop_
_entity_poly.entity_id
_entity_poly.type
_entity_poly.pdbx_seq_one_letter_code
_entity_poly.pdbx_strand_id
1 'polypeptide(L)'
;MSIETRTVERSPLAAALWGAALLAVALFAVPWFLWRSDAVAYGLPVWLWWHIGWMLLASAVFYAFGRYAWGLGVEPRDDGVEP
;
A
#
# COMPACT_ATOMS: atom_id res chain seq x y z
N MET A 1 31.63 -18.31 15.01
CA MET A 1 31.08 -17.12 14.33
C MET A 1 29.68 -17.49 13.87
N SER A 2 28.71 -17.30 14.77
CA SER A 2 27.32 -17.73 14.59
C SER A 2 26.65 -16.78 13.59
N ILE A 3 26.38 -17.27 12.38
CA ILE A 3 25.41 -16.62 11.51
C ILE A 3 24.08 -16.90 12.17
N GLU A 4 23.54 -15.90 12.86
CA GLU A 4 22.14 -15.80 13.25
C GLU A 4 21.33 -16.17 12.00
N THR A 5 20.84 -17.41 11.96
CA THR A 5 19.90 -17.87 10.95
C THR A 5 18.68 -17.00 11.12
N ARG A 6 18.63 -15.89 10.37
CA ARG A 6 17.48 -14.98 10.36
C ARG A 6 16.26 -15.85 10.19
N THR A 7 15.42 -15.85 11.21
CA THR A 7 14.03 -16.25 11.09
C THR A 7 13.49 -15.58 9.85
N VAL A 8 13.33 -16.34 8.78
CA VAL A 8 12.45 -15.98 7.67
C VAL A 8 11.03 -16.12 8.21
N GLU A 9 10.74 -15.36 9.26
CA GLU A 9 9.42 -15.22 9.85
C GLU A 9 8.61 -14.32 8.93
N ARG A 10 7.32 -14.61 8.82
CA ARG A 10 6.34 -13.69 8.23
C ARG A 10 6.33 -12.42 9.08
N SER A 11 7.18 -11.45 8.76
CA SER A 11 7.45 -10.34 9.68
C SER A 11 6.18 -9.47 9.86
N PRO A 12 5.72 -9.21 11.10
CA PRO A 12 4.58 -8.33 11.36
C PRO A 12 4.83 -6.90 10.82
N LEU A 13 6.10 -6.53 10.67
CA LEU A 13 6.54 -5.30 10.05
C LEU A 13 6.09 -5.20 8.58
N ALA A 14 6.16 -6.28 7.81
CA ALA A 14 5.71 -6.27 6.41
C ALA A 14 4.20 -6.01 6.32
N ALA A 15 3.41 -6.64 7.19
CA ALA A 15 1.97 -6.38 7.28
C ALA A 15 1.67 -4.93 7.67
N ALA A 16 2.39 -4.40 8.67
CA ALA A 16 2.26 -3.00 9.08
C ALA A 16 2.65 -2.02 7.96
N LEU A 17 3.72 -2.30 7.22
CA LEU A 17 4.16 -1.47 6.09
C LEU A 17 3.14 -1.47 4.94
N TRP A 18 2.58 -2.63 4.59
CA TRP A 18 1.50 -2.70 3.59
C TRP A 18 0.24 -1.98 4.05
N GLY A 19 -0.16 -2.15 5.32
CA GLY A 19 -1.27 -1.41 5.91
C GLY A 19 -1.05 0.10 5.87
N ALA A 20 0.14 0.55 6.25
CA ALA A 20 0.52 1.96 6.19
C ALA A 20 0.53 2.51 4.74
N ALA A 21 1.02 1.74 3.77
CA ALA A 21 1.02 2.12 2.36
C ALA A 21 -0.42 2.30 1.84
N LEU A 22 -1.32 1.36 2.13
CA LEU A 22 -2.73 1.45 1.74
C LEU A 22 -3.43 2.63 2.42
N LEU A 23 -3.17 2.85 3.71
CA LEU A 23 -3.67 4.02 4.45
C LEU A 23 -3.16 5.33 3.86
N ALA A 24 -1.88 5.41 3.48
CA ALA A 24 -1.31 6.59 2.84
C ALA A 24 -1.99 6.84 1.49
N VAL A 25 -2.16 5.80 0.66
CA VAL A 25 -2.89 5.88 -0.62
C VAL A 25 -4.32 6.40 -0.41
N ALA A 26 -5.03 5.94 0.61
CA ALA A 26 -6.37 6.41 0.91
C ALA A 26 -6.40 7.86 1.43
N LEU A 27 -5.52 8.19 2.37
CA LEU A 27 -5.51 9.49 3.04
C LEU A 27 -5.17 10.59 2.02
N PHE A 28 -4.09 10.42 1.27
CA PHE A 28 -3.64 11.43 0.29
C PHE A 28 -4.44 11.43 -1.03
N ALA A 29 -5.51 10.64 -1.11
CA ALA A 29 -6.46 10.73 -2.22
C ALA A 29 -7.19 12.07 -2.25
N VAL A 30 -7.41 12.69 -1.08
CA VAL A 30 -7.97 14.05 -1.00
C VAL A 30 -6.82 15.05 -0.89
N PRO A 31 -6.57 15.89 -1.90
CA PRO A 31 -5.51 16.89 -1.83
C PRO A 31 -5.96 18.17 -1.11
N TRP A 32 -6.24 18.08 0.19
CA TRP A 32 -6.63 19.25 1.01
C TRP A 32 -5.62 20.40 0.91
N PHE A 33 -4.34 20.09 0.70
CA PHE A 33 -3.26 21.07 0.57
C PHE A 33 -3.29 21.84 -0.76
N LEU A 34 -3.94 21.30 -1.79
CA LEU A 34 -4.10 21.98 -3.09
C LEU A 34 -5.41 22.76 -3.20
N TRP A 35 -6.31 22.69 -2.21
CA TRP A 35 -7.61 23.37 -2.26
C TRP A 35 -7.54 24.90 -2.36
N ARG A 36 -6.39 25.51 -2.00
CA ARG A 36 -6.18 26.96 -2.11
C ARG A 36 -5.31 27.37 -3.30
N SER A 37 -5.00 26.42 -4.18
CA SER A 37 -4.12 26.62 -5.32
C SER A 37 -4.94 26.76 -6.60
N ASP A 38 -4.83 27.93 -7.24
CA ASP A 38 -5.39 28.19 -8.58
C ASP A 38 -4.40 27.84 -9.70
N ALA A 39 -3.30 27.13 -9.38
CA ALA A 39 -2.26 26.80 -10.34
C ALA A 39 -2.79 25.90 -11.46
N VAL A 40 -2.46 26.25 -12.70
CA VAL A 40 -2.81 25.51 -13.92
C VAL A 40 -1.53 25.00 -14.58
N ALA A 41 -1.52 23.73 -14.97
CA ALA A 41 -0.44 23.10 -15.72
C ALA A 41 -1.03 22.40 -16.95
N TYR A 42 -0.42 22.57 -18.12
CA TYR A 42 -0.88 21.96 -19.38
C TYR A 42 -2.38 22.18 -19.69
N GLY A 43 -2.93 23.32 -19.27
CA GLY A 43 -4.34 23.68 -19.49
C GLY A 43 -5.33 23.09 -18.48
N LEU A 44 -4.89 22.34 -17.48
CA LEU A 44 -5.73 21.79 -16.41
C LEU A 44 -5.25 22.23 -15.01
N PRO A 45 -6.16 22.39 -14.04
CA PRO A 45 -5.77 22.67 -12.66
C PRO A 45 -4.82 21.61 -12.11
N VAL A 46 -3.79 22.02 -11.38
CA VAL A 46 -2.79 21.11 -10.77
C VAL A 46 -3.45 20.07 -9.86
N TRP A 47 -4.53 20.45 -9.18
CA TRP A 47 -5.36 19.55 -8.39
C TRP A 47 -5.89 18.33 -9.19
N LEU A 48 -6.21 18.50 -10.47
CA LEU A 48 -6.67 17.38 -11.30
C LEU A 48 -5.51 16.45 -11.69
N TRP A 49 -4.34 17.03 -12.00
CA TRP A 49 -3.13 16.25 -12.26
C TRP A 49 -2.69 15.43 -11.05
N TRP A 50 -2.88 15.95 -9.83
CA TRP A 50 -2.66 15.20 -8.61
C TRP A 50 -3.46 13.90 -8.62
N HIS A 51 -4.75 13.95 -8.91
CA HIS A 51 -5.60 12.74 -8.97
C HIS A 51 -5.12 11.75 -10.02
N ILE A 52 -4.72 12.22 -11.21
CA ILE A 52 -4.20 11.34 -12.26
C ILE A 52 -2.93 10.62 -11.79
N GLY A 53 -1.96 11.38 -11.26
CA GLY A 53 -0.73 10.80 -10.71
C GLY A 53 -1.02 9.85 -9.54
N TRP A 54 -1.98 10.20 -8.69
CA TRP A 54 -2.36 9.41 -7.54
C TRP A 54 -3.08 8.11 -7.93
N MET A 55 -3.89 8.12 -8.98
CA MET A 55 -4.52 6.90 -9.52
C MET A 55 -3.46 5.92 -10.06
N LEU A 56 -2.43 6.42 -10.73
CA LEU A 56 -1.31 5.60 -11.18
C LEU A 56 -0.53 5.00 -10.00
N LEU A 57 -0.23 5.82 -8.98
CA LEU A 57 0.43 5.35 -7.77
C LEU A 57 -0.40 4.30 -7.03
N ALA A 58 -1.69 4.57 -6.83
CA ALA A 58 -2.62 3.64 -6.21
C ALA A 58 -2.67 2.31 -6.97
N SER A 59 -2.80 2.36 -8.30
CA SER A 59 -2.77 1.17 -9.16
C SER A 59 -1.49 0.35 -8.97
N ALA A 60 -0.33 1.00 -8.95
CA ALA A 60 0.95 0.33 -8.72
C ALA A 60 1.04 -0.31 -7.33
N VAL A 61 0.58 0.39 -6.28
CA VAL A 61 0.55 -0.14 -4.91
C VAL A 61 -0.38 -1.35 -4.82
N PHE A 62 -1.59 -1.27 -5.37
CA PHE A 62 -2.52 -2.40 -5.40
C PHE A 62 -2.00 -3.58 -6.21
N TYR A 63 -1.37 -3.33 -7.36
CA TYR A 63 -0.72 -4.36 -8.17
C TYR A 63 0.40 -5.06 -7.38
N ALA A 64 1.28 -4.30 -6.75
CA ALA A 64 2.37 -4.84 -5.95
C ALA A 64 1.84 -5.59 -4.73
N PHE A 65 0.81 -5.08 -4.06
CA PHE A 65 0.14 -5.77 -2.96
C PHE A 65 -0.42 -7.13 -3.41
N GLY A 66 -1.16 -7.15 -4.52
CA GLY A 66 -1.69 -8.41 -5.08
C GLY A 66 -0.59 -9.40 -5.48
N ARG A 67 0.59 -8.92 -5.89
CA ARG A 67 1.71 -9.78 -6.30
C ARG A 67 2.55 -10.30 -5.14
N TYR A 68 2.77 -9.50 -4.10
CA TYR A 68 3.78 -9.79 -3.07
C TYR A 68 3.19 -10.02 -1.67
N ALA A 69 1.97 -9.55 -1.43
CA ALA A 69 1.37 -9.43 -0.09
C ALA A 69 0.02 -10.16 0.02
N TRP A 70 -0.42 -10.79 -1.07
CA TRP A 70 -1.66 -11.56 -1.08
C TRP A 70 -1.59 -12.71 -0.08
N GLY A 71 -2.59 -12.79 0.81
CA GLY A 71 -2.63 -13.77 1.90
C GLY A 71 -1.88 -13.37 3.17
N LEU A 72 -1.34 -12.14 3.28
CA LEU A 72 -0.90 -11.60 4.57
C LEU A 72 -2.09 -11.52 5.56
N GLY A 73 -1.93 -12.11 6.74
CA GLY A 73 -2.99 -12.18 7.77
C GLY A 73 -4.05 -13.26 7.54
N VAL A 74 -3.80 -14.21 6.62
CA VAL A 74 -4.60 -15.44 6.51
C VAL A 74 -3.83 -16.55 7.21
N GLU A 75 -4.17 -16.84 8.46
CA GLU A 75 -3.67 -18.01 9.17
C GLU A 75 -4.29 -19.27 8.55
N PRO A 76 -3.50 -20.32 8.27
CA PRO A 76 -4.05 -21.63 7.96
C PRO A 76 -5.02 -22.03 9.07
N ARG A 77 -6.24 -22.40 8.68
CA ARG A 77 -7.25 -22.91 9.61
C ARG A 77 -6.74 -24.24 10.16
N ASP A 78 -6.40 -24.28 11.44
CA ASP A 78 -6.14 -25.52 12.17
C ASP A 78 -7.49 -26.17 12.53
N ASP A 79 -8.15 -26.76 11.53
CA ASP A 79 -9.19 -27.74 11.80
C ASP A 79 -8.51 -29.09 12.03
N GLY A 80 -8.37 -29.49 13.29
CA GLY A 80 -7.77 -30.77 13.70
C GLY A 80 -8.58 -32.01 13.29
N VAL A 81 -8.98 -32.11 12.02
CA VAL A 81 -9.59 -33.29 11.42
C VAL A 81 -8.46 -34.25 11.05
N GLU A 82 -8.16 -35.19 11.96
CA GLU A 82 -7.40 -36.39 11.57
C GLU A 82 -8.23 -37.23 10.58
N PRO A 83 -7.59 -37.84 9.56
CA PRO A 83 -8.25 -38.58 8.48
C PRO A 83 -8.97 -39.85 8.92
#